data_AF-A0A3B0U8L6-F1
#
_entry.id   AF-A0A3B0U8L6-F1
#
_cell.length_a   1.000
_cell.length_b   1.000
_cell.length_c   1.000
_cell.angle_alpha   90.00
_cell.angle_beta   90.00
_cell.angle_gamma   90.00
#
_symmetry.space_group_name_H-M   'P 1'
#
loop_
_entity.id
_entity.type
_entity.pdbx_description
1 polymer ?
#
loop_
_entity_poly.entity_id
_entity_poly.type
_entity_poly.pdbx_seq_one_letter_code
_entity_poly.pdbx_strand_id
1 'polypeptide(L)'
;FLVSEFARDYFHEILVEDNQGKAIGLSYFKERGFTDETIRKFQLGYSLNEWEAFTTAALNKGYNLKYLESTGLTIVKQDLLSDTGTKQFDRFKGRVMFPIHSMSGRVLGFGGRILISDKKAAKYLNSPDSDIYHKSNILYGIYYAKQAIAKEDNCYLVEGYTDVISFHQSGIENTVASSGTALTENQIRLINRLTKNVTILFDGDAAGIRASIRGIDLILEQGMNVRVLMFPEGDDPDSFAKKVSKEELKEYLQNNSQDFINFKVSLLMKEAQNDPVKKAGLIRDIVISISKIPDRIQREVYIQECSRIMDISENVLFSELAQLDKKEKRDATKKTIYQKPTAPILQKTPQFEKIDELKKYEREIIKILLLYGNNEVVFENFIAGEDVDDNEVTPLKKEYFKNVVSNEIYLNLQEDEVEFTDENFKQIYYEIIHQLNQNKSILVDTFINHSNTEIANLVTNILMDDEKHTLSDWKRKNIITKSKENDLAKMVLDAIYNLRRVLIEEKINSLISNENTNDRELVLETVVNYTSLKLRLFERLNRVV
;
A
#
# COMPACT_ATOMS: atom_id res chain seq x y z
N PHE A 1 3.59 -1.58 21.78
CA PHE A 1 3.09 -2.66 22.66
C PHE A 1 2.63 -2.13 24.01
N LEU A 2 3.50 -1.59 24.88
CA LEU A 2 3.10 -1.09 26.21
C LEU A 2 1.93 -0.10 26.18
N VAL A 3 1.96 0.87 25.25
CA VAL A 3 0.84 1.81 25.04
C VAL A 3 -0.47 1.10 24.71
N SER A 4 -0.43 0.08 23.85
CA SER A 4 -1.61 -0.71 23.45
C SER A 4 -2.14 -1.57 24.59
N GLU A 5 -1.26 -2.11 25.44
CA GLU A 5 -1.64 -2.85 26.64
C GLU A 5 -2.31 -1.93 27.67
N PHE A 6 -1.72 -0.76 27.91
CA PHE A 6 -2.34 0.28 28.75
C PHE A 6 -3.70 0.71 28.22
N ALA A 7 -3.82 0.94 26.91
CA ALA A 7 -5.09 1.31 26.29
C ALA A 7 -6.16 0.24 26.47
N ARG A 8 -5.80 -1.04 26.33
CA ARG A 8 -6.71 -2.15 26.60
C ARG A 8 -7.21 -2.09 28.06
N ASP A 9 -6.28 -1.98 29.00
CA ASP A 9 -6.62 -1.97 30.43
C ASP A 9 -7.49 -0.77 30.78
N TYR A 10 -7.13 0.42 30.29
CA TYR A 10 -7.91 1.65 30.44
C TYR A 10 -9.33 1.51 29.88
N PHE A 11 -9.49 1.07 28.63
CA PHE A 11 -10.83 0.95 28.04
C PHE A 11 -11.68 -0.13 28.72
N HIS A 12 -11.05 -1.21 29.20
CA HIS A 12 -11.75 -2.25 29.95
C HIS A 12 -12.19 -1.73 31.33
N GLU A 13 -11.33 -1.01 32.04
CA GLU A 13 -11.66 -0.37 33.31
C GLU A 13 -12.80 0.63 33.15
N ILE A 14 -12.75 1.50 32.13
CA ILE A 14 -13.84 2.43 31.82
C ILE A 14 -15.15 1.65 31.59
N LEU A 15 -15.14 0.59 30.80
CA LEU A 15 -16.35 -0.21 30.54
C LEU A 15 -16.98 -0.74 31.84
N VAL A 16 -16.14 -1.21 32.78
CA VAL A 16 -16.58 -1.99 33.94
C VAL A 16 -16.76 -1.13 35.18
N GLU A 17 -16.11 0.03 35.30
CA GLU A 17 -16.12 0.85 36.52
C GLU A 17 -16.75 2.23 36.34
N ASP A 18 -16.55 2.88 35.19
CA ASP A 18 -17.05 4.23 34.94
C ASP A 18 -18.57 4.26 34.72
N ASN A 19 -19.21 5.34 35.15
CA ASN A 19 -20.67 5.51 35.03
C ASN A 19 -21.13 5.55 33.57
N GLN A 20 -20.42 6.25 32.70
CA GLN A 20 -20.74 6.31 31.27
C GLN A 20 -20.42 4.99 30.58
N GLY A 21 -19.28 4.37 30.93
CA GLY A 21 -18.91 3.04 30.44
C GLY A 21 -19.95 1.97 30.76
N LYS A 22 -20.44 1.94 32.00
CA LYS A 22 -21.54 1.05 32.43
C LYS A 22 -22.85 1.37 31.71
N ALA A 23 -23.27 2.63 31.74
CA ALA A 23 -24.58 3.02 31.23
C ALA A 23 -24.70 2.84 29.71
N ILE A 24 -23.63 3.06 28.95
CA ILE A 24 -23.65 3.05 27.48
C ILE A 24 -22.95 1.80 26.94
N GLY A 25 -21.68 1.62 27.25
CA GLY A 25 -20.85 0.55 26.67
C GLY A 25 -21.27 -0.84 27.13
N LEU A 26 -21.38 -1.03 28.45
CA LEU A 26 -21.74 -2.32 29.03
C LEU A 26 -23.18 -2.69 28.67
N SER A 27 -24.12 -1.75 28.79
CA SER A 27 -25.51 -1.93 28.35
C SER A 27 -25.59 -2.44 26.90
N TYR A 28 -24.84 -1.85 25.97
CA TYR A 28 -24.80 -2.32 24.59
C TYR A 28 -24.32 -3.78 24.47
N PHE A 29 -23.25 -4.16 25.18
CA PHE A 29 -22.76 -5.55 25.14
C PHE A 29 -23.76 -6.52 25.78
N LYS A 30 -24.48 -6.10 26.82
CA LYS A 30 -25.54 -6.87 27.47
C LYS A 30 -26.78 -7.04 26.59
N GLU A 31 -27.22 -5.98 25.91
CA GLU A 31 -28.28 -6.06 24.90
C GLU A 31 -27.90 -6.98 23.74
N ARG A 32 -26.61 -7.05 23.42
CA ARG A 32 -26.04 -8.03 22.48
C ARG A 32 -25.93 -9.43 23.07
N GLY A 33 -26.29 -9.67 24.32
CA GLY A 33 -26.24 -10.99 24.94
C GLY A 33 -24.84 -11.46 25.36
N PHE A 34 -23.85 -10.57 25.42
CA PHE A 34 -22.50 -10.95 25.88
C PHE A 34 -22.47 -11.07 27.41
N THR A 35 -21.99 -12.22 27.90
CA THR A 35 -21.81 -12.46 29.33
C THR A 35 -20.61 -11.68 29.88
N ASP A 36 -20.56 -11.47 31.20
CA ASP A 36 -19.39 -10.80 31.81
C ASP A 36 -18.11 -11.61 31.63
N GLU A 37 -18.23 -12.94 31.56
CA GLU A 37 -17.11 -13.81 31.23
C GLU A 37 -16.59 -13.55 29.82
N THR A 38 -17.48 -13.46 28.83
CA THR A 38 -17.11 -13.12 27.45
C THR A 38 -16.47 -11.74 27.35
N ILE A 39 -17.05 -10.75 28.02
CA ILE A 39 -16.52 -9.37 28.08
C ILE A 39 -15.09 -9.36 28.64
N ARG A 40 -14.85 -10.10 29.73
CA ARG A 40 -13.51 -10.25 30.32
C ARG A 40 -12.56 -11.05 29.43
N LYS A 41 -13.01 -12.19 28.87
CA LYS A 41 -12.21 -13.07 28.00
C LYS A 41 -11.67 -12.31 26.79
N PHE A 42 -12.54 -11.55 26.11
CA PHE A 42 -12.17 -10.75 24.95
C PHE A 42 -11.61 -9.36 25.29
N GLN A 43 -11.56 -9.01 26.58
CA GLN A 43 -11.03 -7.75 27.09
C GLN A 43 -11.73 -6.54 26.45
N LEU A 44 -13.05 -6.65 26.23
CA LEU A 44 -13.84 -5.62 25.59
C LEU A 44 -13.82 -4.34 26.44
N GLY A 45 -13.89 -3.18 25.78
CA GLY A 45 -13.77 -1.90 26.47
C GLY A 45 -14.74 -0.83 25.96
N TYR A 46 -14.66 0.35 26.55
CA TYR A 46 -15.37 1.54 26.10
C TYR A 46 -14.44 2.76 26.12
N SER A 47 -14.48 3.54 25.05
CA SER A 47 -13.83 4.85 24.98
C SER A 47 -14.89 5.91 25.23
N LEU A 48 -14.65 6.76 26.23
CA LEU A 48 -15.55 7.86 26.60
C LEU A 48 -15.88 8.77 25.41
N ASN A 49 -17.04 9.40 25.47
CA ASN A 49 -17.47 10.38 24.46
C ASN A 49 -16.84 11.76 24.72
N GLU A 50 -15.55 11.78 25.01
CA GLU A 50 -14.76 12.95 25.32
C GLU A 50 -13.61 13.08 24.32
N TRP A 51 -13.10 14.29 24.13
CA TRP A 51 -12.09 14.53 23.10
C TRP A 51 -10.70 14.03 23.48
N GLU A 52 -10.34 13.99 24.76
CA GLU A 52 -8.94 13.76 25.19
C GLU A 52 -8.85 12.86 26.43
N ALA A 53 -9.91 12.13 26.79
CA ALA A 53 -9.94 11.36 28.03
C ALA A 53 -8.82 10.32 28.10
N PHE A 54 -8.67 9.48 27.07
CA PHE A 54 -7.60 8.49 27.01
C PHE A 54 -6.23 9.15 26.86
N THR A 55 -6.09 10.11 25.94
CA THR A 55 -4.82 10.79 25.68
C THR A 55 -4.27 11.45 26.95
N THR A 56 -5.11 12.17 27.69
CA THR A 56 -4.74 12.83 28.95
C THR A 56 -4.35 11.80 30.01
N ALA A 57 -5.13 10.73 30.18
CA ALA A 57 -4.82 9.66 31.12
C ALA A 57 -3.47 8.99 30.82
N ALA A 58 -3.17 8.76 29.54
CA ALA A 58 -1.91 8.17 29.10
C ALA A 58 -0.71 9.10 29.37
N LEU A 59 -0.84 10.40 29.06
CA LEU A 59 0.22 11.39 29.33
C LEU A 59 0.48 11.53 30.84
N ASN A 60 -0.57 11.55 31.67
CA ASN A 60 -0.45 11.59 33.12
C ASN A 60 0.23 10.34 33.72
N LYS A 61 0.13 9.20 33.04
CA LYS A 61 0.84 7.96 33.37
C LYS A 61 2.28 7.90 32.82
N GLY A 62 2.73 8.96 32.16
CA GLY A 62 4.11 9.08 31.64
C GLY A 62 4.33 8.45 30.26
N TYR A 63 3.27 8.09 29.53
CA TYR A 63 3.42 7.63 28.15
C TYR A 63 3.75 8.80 27.22
N ASN A 64 4.62 8.57 26.24
CA ASN A 64 5.03 9.61 25.29
C ASN A 64 4.00 9.75 24.15
N LEU A 65 3.62 10.98 23.84
CA LEU A 65 2.67 11.33 22.77
C LEU A 65 3.02 10.69 21.41
N LYS A 66 4.32 10.61 21.07
CA LYS A 66 4.81 9.96 19.85
C LYS A 66 4.30 8.52 19.72
N TYR A 67 4.25 7.77 20.82
CA TYR A 67 3.78 6.38 20.80
C TYR A 67 2.25 6.28 20.78
N LEU A 68 1.54 7.25 21.36
CA LEU A 68 0.08 7.35 21.26
C LEU A 68 -0.38 7.65 19.83
N GLU A 69 0.34 8.55 19.14
CA GLU A 69 0.09 8.89 17.74
C GLU A 69 0.44 7.72 16.80
N SER A 70 1.65 7.16 16.91
CA SER A 70 2.12 6.09 16.02
C SER A 70 1.34 4.78 16.15
N THR A 71 0.80 4.47 17.33
CA THR A 71 -0.13 3.34 17.52
C THR A 71 -1.56 3.65 17.06
N GLY A 72 -1.83 4.89 16.66
CA GLY A 72 -3.13 5.32 16.17
C GLY A 72 -4.20 5.41 17.26
N LEU A 73 -3.84 5.58 18.53
CA LEU A 73 -4.83 5.82 19.59
C LEU A 73 -5.19 7.30 19.72
N THR A 74 -4.21 8.17 19.48
CA THR A 74 -4.35 9.64 19.48
C THR A 74 -4.18 10.19 18.07
N ILE A 75 -4.93 11.23 17.72
CA ILE A 75 -4.73 12.04 16.50
C ILE A 75 -4.05 13.32 16.95
N VAL A 76 -2.89 13.63 16.37
CA VAL A 76 -2.18 14.90 16.60
C VAL A 76 -2.30 15.73 15.34
N LYS A 77 -2.69 17.00 15.48
CA LYS A 77 -2.77 17.98 14.41
C LYS A 77 -1.98 19.22 14.79
N GLN A 78 -1.33 19.84 13.82
CA GLN A 78 -0.67 21.11 14.05
C GLN A 78 -1.72 22.20 14.25
N ASP A 79 -1.58 23.00 15.31
CA ASP A 79 -2.50 24.08 15.62
C ASP A 79 -1.73 25.24 16.25
N LEU A 80 -1.45 26.26 15.42
CA LEU A 80 -0.68 27.45 15.81
C LEU A 80 -1.39 28.31 16.87
N LEU A 81 -2.69 28.08 17.11
CA LEU A 81 -3.48 28.78 18.11
C LEU A 81 -3.52 28.04 19.46
N SER A 82 -2.99 26.82 19.53
CA SER A 82 -2.87 26.07 20.78
C SER A 82 -1.56 26.42 21.50
N ASP A 83 -1.58 26.45 22.84
CA ASP A 83 -0.41 26.80 23.66
C ASP A 83 0.80 25.89 23.41
N THR A 84 0.58 24.66 22.95
CA THR A 84 1.60 23.66 22.64
C THR A 84 1.97 23.61 21.16
N GLY A 85 1.31 24.40 20.30
CA GLY A 85 1.44 24.36 18.85
C GLY A 85 0.81 23.12 18.17
N THR A 86 0.17 22.25 18.95
CA THR A 86 -0.49 21.02 18.48
C THR A 86 -1.81 20.77 19.22
N LYS A 87 -2.83 20.39 18.46
CA LYS A 87 -4.10 19.87 18.99
C LYS A 87 -4.10 18.35 18.95
N GLN A 88 -4.43 17.71 20.06
CA GLN A 88 -4.50 16.26 20.17
C GLN A 88 -5.91 15.82 20.55
N PHE A 89 -6.36 14.66 20.06
CA PHE A 89 -7.64 14.08 20.46
C PHE A 89 -7.69 12.56 20.26
N ASP A 90 -8.55 11.90 21.03
CA ASP A 90 -8.78 10.47 21.01
C ASP A 90 -9.44 10.04 19.70
N ARG A 91 -8.87 9.03 19.04
CA ARG A 91 -9.42 8.51 17.78
C ARG A 91 -10.71 7.74 17.96
N PHE A 92 -10.85 7.07 19.09
CA PHE A 92 -11.93 6.13 19.36
C PHE A 92 -13.07 6.73 20.18
N LYS A 93 -13.15 8.06 20.29
CA LYS A 93 -14.19 8.79 21.02
C LYS A 93 -15.60 8.19 20.86
N GLY A 94 -16.22 7.85 22.00
CA GLY A 94 -17.61 7.39 22.08
C GLY A 94 -17.87 6.01 21.47
N ARG A 95 -16.87 5.12 21.47
CA ARG A 95 -16.95 3.79 20.85
C ARG A 95 -16.79 2.67 21.86
N VAL A 96 -17.51 1.57 21.64
CA VAL A 96 -17.15 0.29 22.26
C VAL A 96 -15.96 -0.31 21.54
N MET A 97 -15.06 -0.90 22.30
CA MET A 97 -13.71 -1.26 21.88
C MET A 97 -13.53 -2.77 21.82
N PHE A 98 -12.93 -3.22 20.72
CA PHE A 98 -12.58 -4.60 20.42
C PHE A 98 -11.06 -4.68 20.26
N PRO A 99 -10.31 -5.09 21.29
CA PRO A 99 -8.86 -5.23 21.17
C PRO A 99 -8.49 -6.32 20.17
N ILE A 100 -7.48 -6.06 19.33
CA ILE A 100 -7.01 -6.99 18.30
C ILE A 100 -5.68 -7.57 18.76
N HIS A 101 -5.65 -8.89 18.93
CA HIS A 101 -4.51 -9.61 19.47
C HIS A 101 -3.68 -10.27 18.37
N SER A 102 -2.36 -10.29 18.54
CA SER A 102 -1.48 -11.17 17.77
C SER A 102 -1.74 -12.64 18.12
N MET A 103 -1.19 -13.56 17.31
CA MET A 103 -1.15 -14.98 17.63
C MET A 103 -0.56 -15.28 19.03
N SER A 104 0.33 -14.42 19.54
CA SER A 104 0.94 -14.55 20.87
C SER A 104 0.12 -13.95 22.02
N GLY A 105 -0.96 -13.23 21.74
CA GLY A 105 -1.80 -12.57 22.74
C GLY A 105 -1.46 -11.11 23.04
N ARG A 106 -0.40 -10.56 22.42
CA ARG A 106 -0.12 -9.11 22.51
C ARG A 106 -1.19 -8.29 21.80
N VAL A 107 -1.61 -7.18 22.41
CA VAL A 107 -2.54 -6.22 21.81
C VAL A 107 -1.81 -5.40 20.74
N LEU A 108 -2.30 -5.47 19.50
CA LEU A 108 -1.71 -4.79 18.34
C LEU A 108 -2.43 -3.49 18.03
N GLY A 109 -3.76 -3.49 18.17
CA GLY A 109 -4.62 -2.36 17.90
C GLY A 109 -6.04 -2.63 18.36
N PHE A 110 -6.97 -1.83 17.86
CA PHE A 110 -8.37 -1.86 18.27
C PHE A 110 -9.30 -1.65 17.07
N GLY A 111 -10.40 -2.38 17.07
CA GLY A 111 -11.63 -2.00 16.39
C GLY A 111 -12.54 -1.24 17.35
N GLY A 112 -13.30 -0.27 16.84
CA GLY A 112 -14.19 0.57 17.64
C GLY A 112 -15.53 0.80 16.93
N ARG A 113 -16.62 0.48 17.59
CA ARG A 113 -17.97 0.72 17.07
C ARG A 113 -18.62 1.93 17.74
N ILE A 114 -19.08 2.90 16.96
CA ILE A 114 -19.85 4.02 17.49
C ILE A 114 -21.26 3.56 17.86
N LEU A 115 -21.74 4.01 19.02
CA LEU A 115 -23.09 3.71 19.51
C LEU A 115 -24.08 4.83 19.22
N ILE A 116 -23.58 6.07 19.11
CA ILE A 116 -24.38 7.24 18.78
C ILE A 116 -24.57 7.32 17.26
N SER A 117 -25.79 7.61 16.82
CA SER A 117 -26.11 7.82 15.41
C SER A 117 -25.55 9.16 14.93
N ASP A 118 -24.31 9.17 14.48
CA ASP A 118 -23.72 10.26 13.70
C ASP A 118 -23.65 9.86 12.23
N LYS A 119 -24.44 10.52 11.38
CA LYS A 119 -24.49 10.25 9.93
C LYS A 119 -23.16 10.49 9.23
N LYS A 120 -22.23 11.24 9.83
CA LYS A 120 -20.90 11.52 9.26
C LYS A 120 -19.82 10.55 9.74
N ALA A 121 -20.08 9.76 10.78
CA ALA A 121 -19.09 8.86 11.36
C ALA A 121 -19.25 7.42 10.87
N ALA A 122 -18.14 6.75 10.54
CA ALA A 122 -18.16 5.34 10.20
C ALA A 122 -18.63 4.49 11.40
N LYS A 123 -19.55 3.53 11.13
CA LYS A 123 -20.11 2.61 12.13
C LYS A 123 -19.02 1.86 12.89
N TYR A 124 -18.06 1.31 12.15
CA TYR A 124 -16.84 0.70 12.69
C TYR A 124 -15.61 1.51 12.25
N LEU A 125 -14.65 1.61 13.15
CA LEU A 125 -13.35 2.24 12.93
C LEU A 125 -12.27 1.29 13.42
N ASN A 126 -11.32 0.95 12.56
CA ASN A 126 -10.14 0.18 12.97
C ASN A 126 -8.96 1.12 13.19
N SER A 127 -8.03 0.70 14.05
CA SER A 127 -6.72 1.36 14.17
C SER A 127 -6.07 1.49 12.78
N PRO A 128 -5.35 2.59 12.49
CA PRO A 128 -4.57 2.71 11.27
C PRO A 128 -3.42 1.69 11.27
N ASP A 129 -2.81 1.45 10.11
CA ASP A 129 -1.58 0.65 10.07
C ASP A 129 -0.48 1.34 10.91
N SER A 130 0.31 0.53 11.61
CA SER A 130 1.42 0.95 12.47
C SER A 130 2.51 -0.12 12.49
N ASP A 131 3.64 0.17 13.13
CA ASP A 131 4.75 -0.78 13.28
C ASP A 131 4.35 -2.13 13.91
N ILE A 132 3.25 -2.15 14.67
CA ILE A 132 2.77 -3.35 15.38
C ILE A 132 1.46 -3.90 14.83
N TYR A 133 0.75 -3.15 13.99
CA TYR A 133 -0.56 -3.53 13.49
C TYR A 133 -0.64 -3.31 11.99
N HIS A 134 -0.79 -4.40 11.25
CA HIS A 134 -1.08 -4.39 9.83
C HIS A 134 -2.39 -5.12 9.57
N LYS A 135 -3.40 -4.40 9.08
CA LYS A 135 -4.76 -4.96 8.88
C LYS A 135 -4.75 -6.22 8.01
N SER A 136 -3.94 -6.20 6.96
CA SER A 136 -3.78 -7.30 6.00
C SER A 136 -3.05 -8.53 6.56
N ASN A 137 -2.51 -8.49 7.77
CA ASN A 137 -1.68 -9.59 8.30
C ASN A 137 -2.30 -10.27 9.53
N ILE A 138 -3.49 -9.84 9.97
CA ILE A 138 -4.09 -10.33 11.20
C ILE A 138 -5.58 -10.61 11.02
N LEU A 139 -6.06 -11.61 11.75
CA LEU A 139 -7.47 -11.98 11.85
C LEU A 139 -7.90 -11.76 13.30
N TYR A 140 -9.03 -11.10 13.51
CA TYR A 140 -9.59 -10.97 14.85
C TYR A 140 -10.02 -12.34 15.39
N GLY A 141 -9.86 -12.52 16.70
CA GLY A 141 -10.15 -13.80 17.37
C GLY A 141 -9.04 -14.83 17.27
N ILE A 142 -8.02 -14.64 16.41
CA ILE A 142 -7.01 -15.68 16.13
C ILE A 142 -6.27 -16.17 17.39
N TYR A 143 -6.00 -15.27 18.33
CA TYR A 143 -5.37 -15.62 19.60
C TYR A 143 -6.18 -16.65 20.39
N TYR A 144 -7.50 -16.46 20.46
CA TYR A 144 -8.43 -17.33 21.14
C TYR A 144 -8.72 -18.59 20.33
N ALA A 145 -8.77 -18.48 19.00
CA ALA A 145 -9.20 -19.55 18.12
C ALA A 145 -8.11 -20.56 17.75
N LYS A 146 -6.82 -20.18 17.78
CA LYS A 146 -5.72 -20.99 17.22
C LYS A 146 -5.66 -22.45 17.69
N GLN A 147 -5.97 -22.71 18.96
CA GLN A 147 -5.97 -24.06 19.51
C GLN A 147 -7.17 -24.86 19.02
N ALA A 148 -8.36 -24.25 19.01
CA ALA A 148 -9.57 -24.87 18.51
C ALA A 148 -9.50 -25.12 17.00
N ILE A 149 -8.92 -24.20 16.22
CA ILE A 149 -8.70 -24.38 14.77
C ILE A 149 -7.87 -25.64 14.49
N ALA A 150 -6.75 -25.80 15.19
CA ALA A 150 -5.88 -26.96 15.02
C ALA A 150 -6.55 -28.26 15.51
N LYS A 151 -7.32 -28.19 16.60
CA LYS A 151 -7.99 -29.37 17.19
C LYS A 151 -9.17 -29.86 16.36
N GLU A 152 -10.04 -28.96 15.91
CA GLU A 152 -11.24 -29.30 15.14
C GLU A 152 -10.95 -29.42 13.63
N ASP A 153 -9.69 -29.20 13.23
CA ASP A 153 -9.20 -29.19 11.85
C ASP A 153 -10.09 -28.40 10.88
N ASN A 154 -10.57 -27.25 11.33
CA ASN A 154 -11.39 -26.34 10.54
C ASN A 154 -11.32 -24.93 11.12
N CYS A 155 -11.31 -23.92 10.26
CA CYS A 155 -11.40 -22.52 10.62
C CYS A 155 -12.70 -21.91 10.08
N TYR A 156 -13.58 -21.44 10.96
CA TYR A 156 -14.73 -20.64 10.53
C TYR A 156 -14.31 -19.20 10.31
N LEU A 157 -14.60 -18.67 9.12
CA LEU A 157 -14.27 -17.30 8.74
C LEU A 157 -15.57 -16.48 8.60
N VAL A 158 -15.71 -15.46 9.45
CA VAL A 158 -16.83 -14.50 9.47
C VAL A 158 -16.33 -13.09 9.14
N GLU A 159 -17.25 -12.13 8.95
CA GLU A 159 -16.87 -10.76 8.59
C GLU A 159 -16.54 -9.87 9.81
N GLY A 160 -17.34 -10.01 10.88
CA GLY A 160 -17.38 -9.05 11.98
C GLY A 160 -16.77 -9.51 13.30
N TYR A 161 -16.48 -8.53 14.16
CA TYR A 161 -16.02 -8.77 15.53
C TYR A 161 -17.06 -9.50 16.38
N THR A 162 -18.33 -9.09 16.25
CA THR A 162 -19.42 -9.61 17.07
C THR A 162 -19.70 -11.07 16.77
N ASP A 163 -19.58 -11.46 15.51
CA ASP A 163 -19.82 -12.82 15.04
C ASP A 163 -18.83 -13.79 15.67
N VAL A 164 -17.55 -13.41 15.70
CA VAL A 164 -16.50 -14.16 16.41
C VAL A 164 -16.83 -14.30 17.89
N ILE A 165 -17.17 -13.20 18.57
CA ILE A 165 -17.45 -13.22 20.00
C ILE A 165 -18.66 -14.12 20.31
N SER A 166 -19.73 -14.00 19.53
CA SER A 166 -20.95 -14.78 19.68
C SER A 166 -20.70 -16.27 19.45
N PHE A 167 -19.96 -16.63 18.39
CA PHE A 167 -19.60 -18.02 18.13
C PHE A 167 -18.76 -18.61 19.25
N HIS A 168 -17.75 -17.88 19.73
CA HIS A 168 -16.94 -18.32 20.88
C HIS A 168 -17.79 -18.50 22.14
N GLN A 169 -18.74 -17.58 22.40
CA GLN A 169 -19.66 -17.69 23.52
C GLN A 169 -20.59 -18.91 23.40
N SER A 170 -21.06 -19.21 22.19
CA SER A 170 -21.86 -20.41 21.90
C SER A 170 -21.01 -21.69 21.80
N GLY A 171 -19.70 -21.61 22.05
CA GLY A 171 -18.80 -22.76 22.12
C GLY A 171 -18.16 -23.21 20.81
N ILE A 172 -18.27 -22.40 19.75
CA ILE A 172 -17.59 -22.57 18.45
C ILE A 172 -16.35 -21.69 18.43
N GLU A 173 -15.30 -22.16 19.13
CA GLU A 173 -14.09 -21.37 19.39
C GLU A 173 -13.11 -21.30 18.20
N ASN A 174 -13.30 -22.09 17.14
CA ASN A 174 -12.46 -22.08 15.95
C ASN A 174 -12.87 -21.01 14.91
N THR A 175 -13.35 -19.86 15.39
CA THR A 175 -13.92 -18.78 14.56
C THR A 175 -13.04 -17.53 14.58
N VAL A 176 -12.82 -16.91 13.41
CA VAL A 176 -12.01 -15.71 13.21
C VAL A 176 -12.63 -14.76 12.18
N ALA A 177 -12.23 -13.48 12.18
CA ALA A 177 -12.74 -12.49 11.24
C ALA A 177 -11.66 -11.67 10.54
N SER A 178 -11.93 -11.23 9.30
CA SER A 178 -11.13 -10.21 8.60
C SER A 178 -11.41 -8.78 9.08
N SER A 179 -12.47 -8.59 9.88
CA SER A 179 -12.72 -7.38 10.68
C SER A 179 -12.90 -6.10 9.86
N GLY A 180 -13.78 -6.15 8.87
CA GLY A 180 -14.09 -4.98 8.03
C GLY A 180 -13.01 -4.63 7.01
N THR A 181 -12.21 -5.63 6.62
CA THR A 181 -11.29 -5.55 5.47
C THR A 181 -11.53 -6.73 4.54
N ALA A 182 -11.22 -6.54 3.25
CA ALA A 182 -11.22 -7.65 2.31
C ALA A 182 -10.20 -8.71 2.75
N LEU A 183 -10.58 -9.98 2.66
CA LEU A 183 -9.68 -11.10 2.98
C LEU A 183 -8.42 -11.01 2.11
N THR A 184 -7.26 -11.25 2.74
CA THR A 184 -5.95 -11.14 2.09
C THR A 184 -5.19 -12.46 2.14
N GLU A 185 -4.22 -12.61 1.22
CA GLU A 185 -3.35 -13.78 1.16
C GLU A 185 -2.59 -14.02 2.48
N ASN A 186 -2.10 -12.97 3.13
CA ASN A 186 -1.36 -13.09 4.39
C ASN A 186 -2.24 -13.57 5.54
N GLN A 187 -3.49 -13.14 5.61
CA GLN A 187 -4.47 -13.68 6.56
C GLN A 187 -4.76 -15.16 6.29
N ILE A 188 -4.93 -15.55 5.02
CA ILE A 188 -5.14 -16.96 4.66
C ILE A 188 -3.93 -17.80 5.03
N ARG A 189 -2.71 -17.33 4.76
CA ARG A 189 -1.47 -18.00 5.20
C ARG A 189 -1.39 -18.14 6.73
N LEU A 190 -1.96 -17.21 7.48
CA LEU A 190 -2.04 -17.31 8.94
C LEU A 190 -2.91 -18.50 9.37
N ILE A 191 -4.05 -18.71 8.71
CA ILE A 191 -4.93 -19.86 8.91
C ILE A 191 -4.24 -21.16 8.43
N ASN A 192 -3.58 -21.12 7.29
CA ASN A 192 -2.88 -22.26 6.66
C ASN A 192 -1.81 -22.89 7.56
N ARG A 193 -1.26 -22.12 8.51
CA ARG A 193 -0.32 -22.62 9.53
C ARG A 193 -0.99 -23.50 10.59
N LEU A 194 -2.32 -23.44 10.72
CA LEU A 194 -3.11 -24.10 11.76
C LEU A 194 -3.96 -25.24 11.20
N THR A 195 -4.55 -25.07 10.02
CA THR A 195 -5.37 -26.08 9.33
C THR A 195 -5.35 -25.83 7.83
N LYS A 196 -5.71 -26.85 7.03
CA LYS A 196 -5.98 -26.73 5.59
C LYS A 196 -7.44 -26.44 5.28
N ASN A 197 -8.35 -26.57 6.24
CA ASN A 197 -9.79 -26.46 5.99
C ASN A 197 -10.34 -25.14 6.50
N VAL A 198 -11.05 -24.42 5.63
CA VAL A 198 -11.73 -23.16 5.96
C VAL A 198 -13.18 -23.26 5.56
N THR A 199 -14.08 -22.88 6.46
CA THR A 199 -15.50 -22.71 6.16
C THR A 199 -15.86 -21.24 6.27
N ILE A 200 -16.20 -20.61 5.14
CA ILE A 200 -16.68 -19.23 5.10
C ILE A 200 -18.15 -19.21 5.52
N LEU A 201 -18.47 -18.35 6.48
CA LEU A 201 -19.80 -18.12 7.01
C LEU A 201 -20.34 -16.79 6.47
N PHE A 202 -21.48 -16.83 5.77
CA PHE A 202 -22.02 -15.69 5.02
C PHE A 202 -23.17 -15.00 5.73
N ASP A 203 -23.17 -13.67 5.74
CA ASP A 203 -24.26 -12.84 6.28
C ASP A 203 -25.52 -12.76 5.38
N GLY A 204 -25.53 -13.49 4.26
CA GLY A 204 -26.70 -13.66 3.38
C GLY A 204 -27.04 -12.46 2.48
N ASP A 205 -26.36 -11.32 2.60
CA ASP A 205 -26.59 -10.16 1.75
C ASP A 205 -25.83 -10.21 0.41
N ALA A 206 -26.31 -9.45 -0.59
CA ALA A 206 -25.71 -9.47 -1.93
C ALA A 206 -24.25 -8.95 -1.98
N ALA A 207 -23.85 -8.13 -1.01
CA ALA A 207 -22.50 -7.57 -0.94
C ALA A 207 -21.49 -8.60 -0.41
N GLY A 208 -21.83 -9.27 0.69
CA GLY A 208 -21.09 -10.36 1.33
C GLY A 208 -20.95 -11.57 0.41
N ILE A 209 -21.99 -11.89 -0.37
CA ILE A 209 -21.92 -12.95 -1.40
C ILE A 209 -20.80 -12.67 -2.40
N ARG A 210 -20.74 -11.46 -2.99
CA ARG A 210 -19.69 -11.11 -3.96
C ARG A 210 -18.30 -11.07 -3.34
N ALA A 211 -18.18 -10.51 -2.13
CA ALA A 211 -16.92 -10.44 -1.40
C ALA A 211 -16.35 -11.84 -1.14
N SER A 212 -17.23 -12.78 -0.80
CA SER A 212 -16.85 -14.14 -0.47
C SER A 212 -16.49 -15.00 -1.68
N ILE A 213 -17.08 -14.77 -2.87
CA ILE A 213 -16.62 -15.44 -4.10
C ILE A 213 -15.14 -15.16 -4.36
N ARG A 214 -14.70 -13.91 -4.16
CA ARG A 214 -13.27 -13.56 -4.23
C ARG A 214 -12.48 -14.24 -3.11
N GLY A 215 -13.04 -14.34 -1.91
CA GLY A 215 -12.42 -15.04 -0.78
C GLY A 215 -12.18 -16.52 -1.07
N ILE A 216 -13.12 -17.21 -1.71
CA ILE A 216 -13.00 -18.61 -2.14
C ILE A 216 -11.78 -18.79 -3.03
N ASP A 217 -11.66 -17.99 -4.09
CA ASP A 217 -10.55 -18.11 -5.05
C ASP A 217 -9.19 -17.88 -4.37
N LEU A 218 -9.10 -16.90 -3.47
CA LEU A 218 -7.88 -16.63 -2.71
C LEU A 218 -7.49 -17.80 -1.79
N ILE A 219 -8.46 -18.47 -1.17
CA ILE A 219 -8.22 -19.63 -0.30
C ILE A 219 -7.75 -20.82 -1.13
N LEU A 220 -8.43 -21.10 -2.25
CA LEU A 220 -8.05 -22.17 -3.18
C LEU A 220 -6.64 -21.95 -3.74
N GLU A 221 -6.28 -20.71 -4.09
CA GLU A 221 -4.94 -20.35 -4.59
C GLU A 221 -3.82 -20.63 -3.57
N GLN A 222 -4.12 -20.60 -2.27
CA GLN A 222 -3.18 -20.98 -1.21
C GLN A 222 -3.11 -22.50 -0.94
N GLY A 223 -3.77 -23.31 -1.77
CA GLY A 223 -3.82 -24.77 -1.64
C GLY A 223 -4.54 -25.22 -0.38
N MET A 224 -5.61 -24.52 -0.03
CA MET A 224 -6.47 -24.82 1.11
C MET A 224 -7.84 -25.30 0.61
N ASN A 225 -8.50 -26.10 1.45
CA ASN A 225 -9.84 -26.59 1.21
C ASN A 225 -10.83 -25.54 1.71
N VAL A 226 -11.80 -25.17 0.87
CA VAL A 226 -12.81 -24.18 1.24
C VAL A 226 -14.22 -24.77 1.14
N ARG A 227 -14.97 -24.59 2.21
CA ARG A 227 -16.41 -24.81 2.26
C ARG A 227 -17.11 -23.48 2.52
N VAL A 228 -18.39 -23.47 2.20
CA VAL A 228 -19.26 -22.31 2.31
C VAL A 228 -20.49 -22.73 3.08
N LEU A 229 -20.93 -21.88 4.01
CA LEU A 229 -22.19 -22.02 4.70
C LEU A 229 -22.98 -20.72 4.62
N MET A 230 -24.25 -20.83 4.25
CA MET A 230 -25.22 -19.75 4.30
C MET A 230 -26.19 -20.01 5.46
N PHE A 231 -26.57 -18.94 6.15
CA PHE A 231 -27.62 -19.00 7.16
C PHE A 231 -29.02 -18.83 6.55
N PRO A 232 -30.09 -19.15 7.29
CA PRO A 232 -31.45 -18.87 6.85
C PRO A 232 -31.65 -17.37 6.57
N GLU A 233 -32.63 -17.04 5.73
CA GLU A 233 -32.88 -15.65 5.34
C GLU A 233 -33.14 -14.75 6.55
N GLY A 234 -32.41 -13.64 6.61
CA GLY A 234 -32.50 -12.67 7.71
C GLY A 234 -31.67 -13.01 8.95
N ASP A 235 -30.93 -14.11 8.94
CA ASP A 235 -29.96 -14.44 9.99
C ASP A 235 -28.51 -14.24 9.53
N ASP A 236 -27.72 -13.65 10.42
CA ASP A 236 -26.26 -13.59 10.35
C ASP A 236 -25.67 -14.57 11.39
N PRO A 237 -24.34 -14.80 11.42
CA PRO A 237 -23.74 -15.66 12.42
C PRO A 237 -24.09 -15.22 13.86
N ASP A 238 -24.05 -13.92 14.16
CA ASP A 238 -24.37 -13.38 15.49
C ASP A 238 -25.81 -13.72 15.93
N SER A 239 -26.80 -13.45 15.08
CA SER A 239 -28.22 -13.67 15.36
C SER A 239 -28.57 -15.15 15.40
N PHE A 240 -28.01 -15.96 14.50
CA PHE A 240 -28.25 -17.39 14.48
C PHE A 240 -27.69 -18.07 15.72
N ALA A 241 -26.45 -17.78 16.10
CA ALA A 241 -25.79 -18.39 17.26
C ALA A 241 -26.47 -18.08 18.61
N LYS A 242 -27.32 -17.04 18.66
CA LYS A 242 -28.15 -16.68 19.83
C LYS A 242 -29.49 -17.39 19.89
N LYS A 243 -30.03 -17.80 18.73
CA LYS A 243 -31.35 -18.42 18.63
C LYS A 243 -31.32 -19.91 18.96
N VAL A 244 -30.20 -20.57 18.74
CA VAL A 244 -30.06 -22.03 18.84
C VAL A 244 -29.12 -22.43 19.97
N SER A 245 -29.24 -23.67 20.45
CA SER A 245 -28.29 -24.28 21.37
C SER A 245 -26.94 -24.55 20.70
N LYS A 246 -25.91 -24.82 21.50
CA LYS A 246 -24.56 -25.16 21.01
C LYS A 246 -24.58 -26.41 20.14
N GLU A 247 -25.33 -27.42 20.55
CA GLU A 247 -25.45 -28.70 19.86
C GLU A 247 -26.13 -28.51 18.50
N GLU A 248 -27.25 -27.78 18.47
CA GLU A 248 -27.96 -27.42 17.23
C GLU A 248 -27.08 -26.58 16.30
N LEU A 249 -26.33 -25.61 16.84
CA LEU A 249 -25.39 -24.81 16.05
C LEU A 249 -24.32 -25.70 15.42
N LYS A 250 -23.71 -26.60 16.19
CA LYS A 250 -22.67 -27.51 15.69
C LYS A 250 -23.23 -28.44 14.60
N GLU A 251 -24.41 -29.02 14.83
CA GLU A 251 -25.09 -29.87 13.86
C GLU A 251 -25.41 -29.10 12.58
N TYR A 252 -25.94 -27.87 12.71
CA TYR A 252 -26.24 -27.00 11.58
C TYR A 252 -24.98 -26.71 10.76
N LEU A 253 -23.88 -26.33 11.40
CA LEU A 253 -22.61 -26.03 10.73
C LEU A 253 -22.04 -27.24 9.99
N GLN A 254 -22.19 -28.45 10.54
CA GLN A 254 -21.71 -29.68 9.92
C GLN A 254 -22.56 -30.07 8.70
N ASN A 255 -23.89 -30.03 8.85
CA ASN A 255 -24.82 -30.55 7.85
C ASN A 255 -25.10 -29.58 6.70
N ASN A 256 -24.94 -28.27 6.90
CA ASN A 256 -25.26 -27.25 5.90
C ASN A 256 -24.02 -26.62 5.24
N SER A 257 -22.82 -27.05 5.61
CA SER A 257 -21.61 -26.64 4.91
C SER A 257 -21.53 -27.35 3.55
N GLN A 258 -21.38 -26.59 2.49
CA GLN A 258 -21.28 -27.10 1.12
C GLN A 258 -19.93 -26.74 0.50
N ASP A 259 -19.49 -27.56 -0.44
CA ASP A 259 -18.31 -27.26 -1.25
C ASP A 259 -18.54 -26.02 -2.13
N PHE A 260 -17.47 -25.33 -2.51
CA PHE A 260 -17.54 -24.10 -3.31
C PHE A 260 -18.21 -24.30 -4.68
N ILE A 261 -18.10 -25.49 -5.29
CA ILE A 261 -18.78 -25.79 -6.56
C ILE A 261 -20.29 -25.77 -6.32
N ASN A 262 -20.78 -26.54 -5.36
CA ASN A 262 -22.20 -26.60 -5.00
C ASN A 262 -22.74 -25.21 -4.62
N PHE A 263 -21.96 -24.43 -3.87
CA PHE A 263 -22.31 -23.05 -3.56
C PHE A 263 -22.48 -22.20 -4.82
N LYS A 264 -21.48 -22.15 -5.70
CA LYS A 264 -21.55 -21.36 -6.95
C LYS A 264 -22.73 -21.80 -7.82
N VAL A 265 -22.98 -23.11 -7.92
CA VAL A 265 -24.13 -23.65 -8.64
C VAL A 265 -25.44 -23.19 -8.01
N SER A 266 -25.60 -23.35 -6.69
CA SER A 266 -26.83 -22.98 -5.96
C SER A 266 -27.16 -21.48 -6.06
N LEU A 267 -26.14 -20.64 -6.12
CA LEU A 267 -26.26 -19.20 -6.20
C LEU A 267 -26.60 -18.75 -7.63
N LEU A 268 -25.81 -19.18 -8.61
CA LEU A 268 -25.85 -18.64 -9.97
C LEU A 268 -26.89 -19.35 -10.86
N MET A 269 -27.29 -20.58 -10.54
CA MET A 269 -28.41 -21.24 -11.23
C MET A 269 -29.75 -20.55 -10.95
N LYS A 270 -29.94 -19.98 -9.74
CA LYS A 270 -31.13 -19.17 -9.42
C LYS A 270 -31.24 -17.94 -10.33
N GLU A 271 -30.12 -17.31 -10.66
CA GLU A 271 -30.06 -16.14 -11.56
C GLU A 271 -30.12 -16.52 -13.05
N ALA A 272 -29.68 -17.74 -13.39
CA ALA A 272 -29.64 -18.22 -14.75
C ALA A 272 -31.02 -18.61 -15.31
N GLN A 273 -31.97 -19.07 -14.47
CA GLN A 273 -33.30 -19.55 -14.91
C GLN A 273 -33.24 -20.52 -16.11
N ASN A 274 -32.20 -21.37 -16.18
CA ASN A 274 -31.92 -22.27 -17.32
C ASN A 274 -31.55 -21.59 -18.66
N ASP A 275 -31.12 -20.33 -18.66
CA ASP A 275 -30.50 -19.69 -19.83
C ASP A 275 -29.17 -20.40 -20.17
N PRO A 276 -29.03 -20.98 -21.38
CA PRO A 276 -27.82 -21.69 -21.79
C PRO A 276 -26.55 -20.82 -21.78
N VAL A 277 -26.66 -19.53 -22.11
CA VAL A 277 -25.53 -18.60 -22.14
C VAL A 277 -25.03 -18.32 -20.73
N LYS A 278 -25.95 -18.08 -19.79
CA LYS A 278 -25.61 -17.89 -18.37
C LYS A 278 -25.06 -19.17 -17.74
N LYS A 279 -25.64 -20.33 -18.07
CA LYS A 279 -25.12 -21.64 -17.62
C LYS A 279 -23.68 -21.86 -18.10
N ALA A 280 -23.36 -21.52 -19.35
CA ALA A 280 -21.99 -21.58 -19.86
C ALA A 280 -21.04 -20.61 -19.13
N GLY A 281 -21.50 -19.40 -18.81
CA GLY A 281 -20.75 -18.44 -17.99
C GLY A 281 -20.40 -18.99 -16.60
N LEU A 282 -21.40 -19.55 -15.90
CA LEU A 282 -21.22 -20.20 -14.60
C LEU A 282 -20.18 -21.32 -14.64
N ILE A 283 -20.26 -22.20 -15.65
CA ILE A 283 -19.30 -23.29 -15.81
C ILE A 283 -17.88 -22.72 -15.94
N ARG A 284 -17.67 -21.67 -16.75
CA ARG A 284 -16.36 -21.03 -16.87
C ARG A 284 -15.89 -20.46 -15.53
N ASP A 285 -16.76 -19.80 -14.76
CA ASP A 285 -16.40 -19.23 -13.47
C ASP A 285 -16.01 -20.29 -12.43
N ILE A 286 -16.63 -21.48 -12.48
CA ILE A 286 -16.24 -22.62 -11.64
C ILE A 286 -14.89 -23.18 -12.08
N VAL A 287 -14.68 -23.38 -13.40
CA VAL A 287 -13.41 -23.88 -13.93
C VAL A 287 -12.25 -22.91 -13.63
N ILE A 288 -12.50 -21.59 -13.65
CA ILE A 288 -11.52 -20.57 -13.23
C ILE A 288 -11.14 -20.76 -11.75
N SER A 289 -12.09 -21.02 -10.85
CA SER A 289 -11.75 -21.32 -9.44
C SER A 289 -10.95 -22.60 -9.30
N ILE A 290 -11.34 -23.66 -10.02
CA ILE A 290 -10.62 -24.93 -10.01
C ILE A 290 -9.18 -24.72 -10.52
N SER A 291 -8.97 -23.87 -11.53
CA SER A 291 -7.63 -23.60 -12.06
C SER A 291 -6.67 -22.96 -11.05
N LYS A 292 -7.20 -22.27 -10.02
CA LYS A 292 -6.41 -21.67 -8.93
C LYS A 292 -5.85 -22.69 -7.96
N ILE A 293 -6.44 -23.87 -7.83
CA ILE A 293 -5.99 -24.92 -6.92
C ILE A 293 -4.59 -25.39 -7.32
N PRO A 294 -3.53 -25.29 -6.49
CA PRO A 294 -2.18 -25.71 -6.90
C PRO A 294 -2.05 -27.21 -7.17
N ASP A 295 -2.78 -28.05 -6.43
CA ASP A 295 -2.70 -29.51 -6.53
C ASP A 295 -3.46 -30.05 -7.75
N ARG A 296 -2.75 -30.79 -8.62
CA ARG A 296 -3.32 -31.29 -9.89
C ARG A 296 -4.35 -32.39 -9.69
N ILE A 297 -4.17 -33.24 -8.68
CA ILE A 297 -5.08 -34.36 -8.41
C ILE A 297 -6.41 -33.79 -7.90
N GLN A 298 -6.35 -32.83 -6.97
CA GLN A 298 -7.52 -32.11 -6.50
C GLN A 298 -8.25 -31.41 -7.65
N ARG A 299 -7.54 -30.73 -8.56
CA ARG A 299 -8.17 -30.15 -9.76
C ARG A 299 -8.95 -31.19 -10.54
N GLU A 300 -8.36 -32.36 -10.79
CA GLU A 300 -8.98 -33.43 -11.57
C GLU A 300 -10.27 -33.94 -10.92
N VAL A 301 -10.23 -34.19 -9.60
CA VAL A 301 -11.41 -34.61 -8.82
C VAL A 301 -12.50 -33.53 -8.86
N TYR A 302 -12.14 -32.26 -8.71
CA TYR A 302 -13.09 -31.15 -8.78
C TYR A 302 -13.71 -30.98 -10.17
N ILE A 303 -12.98 -31.27 -11.25
CA ILE A 303 -13.51 -31.28 -12.61
C ILE A 303 -14.53 -32.40 -12.80
N GLN A 304 -14.25 -33.61 -12.30
CA GLN A 304 -15.21 -34.73 -12.34
C GLN A 304 -16.51 -34.38 -11.59
N GLU A 305 -16.39 -33.79 -10.40
CA GLU A 305 -17.55 -33.31 -9.64
C GLU A 305 -18.34 -32.22 -10.38
N CYS A 306 -17.64 -31.24 -10.96
CA CYS A 306 -18.28 -30.19 -11.76
C CYS A 306 -19.01 -30.77 -12.99
N SER A 307 -18.43 -31.76 -13.67
CA SER A 307 -19.02 -32.45 -14.81
C SER A 307 -20.34 -33.13 -14.42
N ARG A 308 -20.32 -33.86 -13.29
CA ARG A 308 -21.48 -34.56 -12.74
C ARG A 308 -22.61 -33.60 -12.36
N ILE A 309 -22.29 -32.49 -11.68
CA ILE A 309 -23.29 -31.52 -11.20
C ILE A 309 -23.91 -30.73 -12.35
N MET A 310 -23.10 -30.34 -13.35
CA MET A 310 -23.53 -29.46 -14.43
C MET A 310 -24.06 -30.20 -15.67
N ASP A 311 -23.97 -31.52 -15.68
CA ASP A 311 -24.33 -32.41 -16.79
C ASP A 311 -23.62 -31.97 -18.09
N ILE A 312 -22.29 -31.93 -18.04
CA ILE A 312 -21.42 -31.54 -19.15
C ILE A 312 -20.25 -32.54 -19.25
N SER A 313 -19.78 -32.82 -20.47
CA SER A 313 -18.66 -33.74 -20.67
C SER A 313 -17.37 -33.26 -19.99
N GLU A 314 -16.71 -34.16 -19.24
CA GLU A 314 -15.40 -33.92 -18.64
C GLU A 314 -14.36 -33.43 -19.65
N ASN A 315 -14.36 -34.00 -20.86
CA ASN A 315 -13.43 -33.62 -21.93
C ASN A 315 -13.52 -32.12 -22.26
N VAL A 316 -14.71 -31.54 -22.23
CA VAL A 316 -14.92 -30.11 -22.48
C VAL A 316 -14.32 -29.28 -21.34
N LEU A 317 -14.56 -29.68 -20.09
CA LEU A 317 -14.01 -28.98 -18.92
C LEU A 317 -12.48 -29.06 -18.85
N PHE A 318 -11.89 -30.23 -19.12
CA PHE A 318 -10.43 -30.38 -19.20
C PHE A 318 -9.83 -29.55 -20.33
N SER A 319 -10.52 -29.44 -21.47
CA SER A 319 -10.06 -28.61 -22.59
C SER A 319 -10.05 -27.12 -22.22
N GLU A 320 -11.07 -26.65 -21.49
CA GLU A 320 -11.16 -25.27 -20.99
C GLU A 320 -10.07 -24.99 -19.95
N LEU A 321 -9.89 -25.90 -18.98
CA LEU A 321 -8.83 -25.81 -17.97
C LEU A 321 -7.44 -25.71 -18.62
N ALA A 322 -7.17 -26.52 -19.67
CA ALA A 322 -5.92 -26.48 -20.41
C ALA A 322 -5.73 -25.16 -21.19
N GLN A 323 -6.80 -24.53 -21.66
CA GLN A 323 -6.73 -23.21 -22.29
C GLN A 323 -6.39 -22.11 -21.26
N LEU A 324 -6.99 -22.16 -20.07
CA LEU A 324 -6.68 -21.24 -18.97
C LEU A 324 -5.22 -21.37 -18.53
N ASP A 325 -4.73 -22.60 -18.35
CA ASP A 325 -3.31 -22.85 -17.99
C ASP A 325 -2.34 -22.32 -19.06
N LYS A 326 -2.68 -22.46 -20.36
CA LYS A 326 -1.88 -21.88 -21.45
C LYS A 326 -1.88 -20.37 -21.43
N LYS A 327 -3.02 -19.74 -21.12
CA LYS A 327 -3.15 -18.29 -21.00
C LYS A 327 -2.33 -17.78 -19.82
N GLU A 328 -2.44 -18.39 -18.64
CA GLU A 328 -1.63 -18.02 -17.48
C GLU A 328 -0.14 -18.22 -17.75
N LYS A 329 0.28 -19.31 -18.41
CA LYS A 329 1.70 -19.49 -18.80
C LYS A 329 2.17 -18.44 -19.80
N ARG A 330 1.34 -18.02 -20.77
CA ARG A 330 1.68 -16.92 -21.69
C ARG A 330 1.81 -15.59 -20.97
N ASP A 331 0.90 -15.29 -20.05
CA ASP A 331 0.90 -14.06 -19.26
C ASP A 331 2.06 -14.06 -18.23
N ALA A 332 2.37 -15.21 -17.64
CA ALA A 332 3.54 -15.41 -16.80
C ALA A 332 4.82 -15.24 -17.61
N THR A 333 4.94 -15.86 -18.79
CA THR A 333 6.13 -15.72 -19.66
C THR A 333 6.32 -14.28 -20.12
N LYS A 334 5.23 -13.55 -20.42
CA LYS A 334 5.28 -12.11 -20.66
C LYS A 334 5.78 -11.35 -19.42
N LYS A 335 5.34 -11.70 -18.20
CA LYS A 335 5.85 -11.11 -16.95
C LYS A 335 7.30 -11.49 -16.63
N THR A 336 7.76 -12.71 -16.95
CA THR A 336 9.12 -13.19 -16.68
C THR A 336 10.15 -12.57 -17.62
N ILE A 337 9.78 -12.20 -18.85
CA ILE A 337 10.66 -11.43 -19.75
C ILE A 337 10.97 -10.03 -19.17
N TYR A 338 10.11 -9.51 -18.28
CA TYR A 338 10.34 -8.25 -17.54
C TYR A 338 10.97 -8.44 -16.14
N GLN A 339 11.39 -9.64 -15.75
CA GLN A 339 12.01 -9.89 -14.44
C GLN A 339 13.26 -10.78 -14.55
N LYS A 340 14.42 -10.16 -14.84
CA LYS A 340 15.73 -10.70 -14.43
C LYS A 340 15.95 -10.42 -12.92
N PRO A 341 16.70 -11.27 -12.21
CA PRO A 341 16.77 -11.25 -10.74
C PRO A 341 17.63 -10.08 -10.23
N THR A 342 17.01 -9.15 -9.51
CA THR A 342 17.70 -8.29 -8.54
C THR A 342 17.78 -8.97 -7.18
N ALA A 343 18.90 -8.71 -6.48
CA ALA A 343 19.25 -9.19 -5.14
C ALA A 343 18.15 -8.91 -4.07
N PRO A 344 18.19 -9.55 -2.88
CA PRO A 344 17.02 -9.75 -2.03
C PRO A 344 16.37 -8.44 -1.58
N ILE A 345 15.07 -8.37 -1.75
CA ILE A 345 14.21 -7.20 -1.53
C ILE A 345 13.93 -7.03 -0.03
N LEU A 346 14.47 -5.97 0.56
CA LEU A 346 13.94 -5.37 1.79
C LEU A 346 12.53 -4.82 1.51
N GLN A 347 11.66 -4.98 2.50
CA GLN A 347 10.20 -4.76 2.46
C GLN A 347 9.76 -3.44 1.79
N LYS A 348 8.68 -3.51 1.00
CA LYS A 348 8.03 -2.35 0.36
C LYS A 348 7.46 -1.37 1.41
N THR A 349 8.05 -0.19 1.49
CA THR A 349 7.46 1.05 2.05
C THR A 349 6.27 1.50 1.16
N PRO A 350 5.32 2.30 1.69
CA PRO A 350 4.06 2.61 1.02
C PRO A 350 4.29 3.27 -0.33
N GLN A 351 3.34 3.03 -1.23
CA GLN A 351 3.26 3.59 -2.57
C GLN A 351 3.24 5.11 -2.48
N PHE A 352 4.41 5.74 -2.65
CA PHE A 352 4.50 7.17 -2.92
C PHE A 352 3.70 7.45 -4.21
N GLU A 353 2.97 8.56 -4.21
CA GLU A 353 2.48 9.16 -5.46
C GLU A 353 3.61 9.11 -6.48
N LYS A 354 3.29 8.76 -7.72
CA LYS A 354 4.28 8.68 -8.82
C LYS A 354 4.95 10.05 -8.88
N ILE A 355 6.13 10.19 -8.28
CA ILE A 355 6.89 11.43 -8.31
C ILE A 355 7.21 11.62 -9.79
N ASP A 356 6.75 12.74 -10.34
CA ASP A 356 7.12 13.15 -11.68
C ASP A 356 8.65 13.37 -11.68
N GLU A 357 9.38 12.38 -12.18
CA GLU A 357 10.84 12.38 -12.16
C GLU A 357 11.40 13.53 -12.99
N LEU A 358 10.71 13.93 -14.06
CA LEU A 358 11.10 15.05 -14.89
C LEU A 358 11.00 16.35 -14.11
N LYS A 359 9.84 16.61 -13.49
CA LYS A 359 9.61 17.79 -12.65
C LYS A 359 10.62 17.90 -11.50
N LYS A 360 11.06 16.77 -10.94
CA LYS A 360 12.11 16.74 -9.91
C LYS A 360 13.43 17.30 -10.44
N TYR A 361 13.91 16.84 -11.60
CA TYR A 361 15.20 17.29 -12.13
C TYR A 361 15.12 18.71 -12.72
N GLU A 362 13.98 19.11 -13.27
CA GLU A 362 13.72 20.50 -13.64
C GLU A 362 13.84 21.45 -12.43
N ARG A 363 13.23 21.07 -11.29
CA ARG A 363 13.36 21.83 -10.04
C ARG A 363 14.81 21.93 -9.58
N GLU A 364 15.60 20.87 -9.71
CA GLU A 364 17.02 20.89 -9.33
C GLU A 364 17.84 21.85 -10.22
N ILE A 365 17.57 21.91 -11.52
CA ILE A 365 18.22 22.89 -12.42
C ILE A 365 17.88 24.33 -12.00
N ILE A 366 16.60 24.64 -11.78
CA ILE A 366 16.17 25.96 -11.32
C ILE A 366 16.79 26.32 -9.98
N LYS A 367 16.85 25.36 -9.05
CA LYS A 367 17.52 25.54 -7.75
C LYS A 367 18.99 25.91 -7.92
N ILE A 368 19.72 25.20 -8.77
CA ILE A 368 21.15 25.47 -9.01
C ILE A 368 21.35 26.85 -9.65
N LEU A 369 20.50 27.24 -10.61
CA LEU A 369 20.56 28.55 -11.24
C LEU A 369 20.31 29.70 -10.24
N LEU A 370 19.32 29.55 -9.36
CA LEU A 370 18.98 30.57 -8.36
C LEU A 370 20.05 30.68 -7.27
N LEU A 371 20.59 29.57 -6.77
CA LEU A 371 21.56 29.57 -5.66
C LEU A 371 23.00 29.83 -6.11
N TYR A 372 23.38 29.27 -7.26
CA TYR A 372 24.77 29.19 -7.69
C TYR A 372 25.02 29.68 -9.10
N GLY A 373 24.00 30.16 -9.83
CA GLY A 373 24.13 30.51 -11.24
C GLY A 373 25.18 31.59 -11.54
N ASN A 374 25.46 32.50 -10.60
CA ASN A 374 26.48 33.54 -10.74
C ASN A 374 27.91 33.07 -10.37
N ASN A 375 28.07 31.85 -9.86
CA ASN A 375 29.38 31.35 -9.43
C ASN A 375 30.19 30.88 -10.64
N GLU A 376 31.50 31.07 -10.56
CA GLU A 376 32.45 30.63 -11.56
C GLU A 376 33.18 29.38 -11.06
N VAL A 377 33.15 28.30 -11.84
CA VAL A 377 33.66 26.99 -11.44
C VAL A 377 34.49 26.37 -12.56
N VAL A 378 35.44 25.50 -12.20
CA VAL A 378 36.23 24.74 -13.15
C VAL A 378 35.51 23.42 -13.47
N PHE A 379 35.09 23.26 -14.72
CA PHE A 379 34.46 22.05 -15.25
C PHE A 379 35.49 21.15 -15.93
N GLU A 380 35.20 19.85 -15.98
CA GLU A 380 35.99 18.88 -16.74
C GLU A 380 35.25 18.50 -18.03
N ASN A 381 35.95 18.55 -19.16
CA ASN A 381 35.47 18.03 -20.45
C ASN A 381 36.38 16.89 -20.94
N PHE A 382 35.81 16.02 -21.78
CA PHE A 382 36.52 14.91 -22.39
C PHE A 382 36.65 15.17 -23.90
N ILE A 383 37.87 15.35 -24.38
CA ILE A 383 38.16 15.52 -25.80
C ILE A 383 38.69 14.19 -26.37
N ALA A 384 38.17 13.79 -27.53
CA ALA A 384 38.74 12.70 -28.31
C ALA A 384 40.13 13.11 -28.81
N GLY A 385 41.16 12.32 -28.53
CA GLY A 385 42.51 12.60 -29.07
C GLY A 385 42.45 12.66 -30.60
N GLU A 386 43.13 13.64 -31.21
CA GLU A 386 43.25 13.73 -32.66
C GLU A 386 43.91 12.45 -33.21
N ASP A 387 43.31 11.88 -34.26
CA ASP A 387 43.83 10.71 -34.96
C ASP A 387 45.25 10.98 -35.45
N VAL A 388 46.21 10.24 -34.92
CA VAL A 388 47.53 10.06 -35.53
C VAL A 388 47.74 8.56 -35.72
N ASP A 389 47.48 8.14 -36.96
CA ASP A 389 47.78 6.85 -37.57
C ASP A 389 47.05 5.60 -37.03
N ASP A 390 46.72 4.73 -38.00
CA ASP A 390 45.83 3.57 -37.92
C ASP A 390 45.98 2.69 -36.66
N ASN A 391 44.83 2.48 -35.98
CA ASN A 391 44.50 1.37 -35.08
C ASN A 391 44.92 1.38 -33.59
N GLU A 392 45.07 2.54 -32.94
CA GLU A 392 45.01 2.60 -31.48
C GLU A 392 44.01 3.67 -30.97
N VAL A 393 42.97 3.23 -30.26
CA VAL A 393 42.05 4.13 -29.54
C VAL A 393 42.81 4.76 -28.38
N THR A 394 43.29 6.00 -28.55
CA THR A 394 43.89 6.74 -27.44
C THR A 394 42.86 7.06 -26.35
N PRO A 395 43.24 7.00 -25.06
CA PRO A 395 42.35 7.32 -23.95
C PRO A 395 41.94 8.81 -23.97
N LEU A 396 40.66 9.07 -23.66
CA LEU A 396 40.07 10.41 -23.55
C LEU A 396 40.94 11.31 -22.65
N LYS A 397 41.44 12.43 -23.18
CA LYS A 397 42.14 13.44 -22.36
C LYS A 397 41.11 14.31 -21.64
N LYS A 398 41.31 14.49 -20.34
CA LYS A 398 40.55 15.44 -19.51
C LYS A 398 41.12 16.84 -19.69
N GLU A 399 40.28 17.77 -20.12
CA GLU A 399 40.60 19.20 -20.11
C GLU A 399 39.76 19.90 -19.05
N TYR A 400 40.38 20.85 -18.35
CA TYR A 400 39.72 21.65 -17.32
C TYR A 400 39.55 23.07 -17.82
N PHE A 401 38.32 23.57 -17.84
CA PHE A 401 38.00 24.93 -18.26
C PHE A 401 37.16 25.64 -17.21
N LYS A 402 37.28 26.95 -17.12
CA LYS A 402 36.57 27.77 -16.14
C LYS A 402 35.36 28.41 -16.80
N ASN A 403 34.17 28.20 -16.24
CA ASN A 403 32.92 28.76 -16.76
C ASN A 403 31.98 29.17 -15.62
N VAL A 404 31.04 30.07 -15.93
CA VAL A 404 29.96 30.46 -15.02
C VAL A 404 28.89 29.38 -15.05
N VAL A 405 28.37 28.99 -13.88
CA VAL A 405 27.38 27.90 -13.75
C VAL A 405 26.16 28.13 -14.64
N SER A 406 25.61 29.35 -14.68
CA SER A 406 24.46 29.66 -15.52
C SER A 406 24.75 29.49 -17.01
N ASN A 407 25.96 29.85 -17.45
CA ASN A 407 26.38 29.71 -18.84
C ASN A 407 26.55 28.24 -19.23
N GLU A 408 27.15 27.44 -18.34
CA GLU A 408 27.30 26.00 -18.57
C GLU A 408 25.95 25.27 -18.70
N ILE A 409 25.01 25.56 -17.80
CA ILE A 409 23.65 25.00 -17.86
C ILE A 409 22.94 25.47 -19.13
N TYR A 410 23.03 26.76 -19.46
CA TYR A 410 22.40 27.33 -20.65
C TYR A 410 22.89 26.68 -21.94
N LEU A 411 24.21 26.57 -22.13
CA LEU A 411 24.81 25.95 -23.32
C LEU A 411 24.37 24.49 -23.47
N ASN A 412 24.42 23.71 -22.39
CA ASN A 412 24.04 22.30 -22.44
C ASN A 412 22.55 22.10 -22.75
N LEU A 413 21.66 22.91 -22.15
CA LEU A 413 20.22 22.81 -22.43
C LEU A 413 19.86 23.30 -23.83
N GLN A 414 20.58 24.30 -24.34
CA GLN A 414 20.38 24.83 -25.70
C GLN A 414 20.88 23.85 -26.77
N GLU A 415 22.05 23.23 -26.56
CA GLU A 415 22.57 22.19 -27.45
C GLU A 415 21.61 20.99 -27.58
N ASP A 416 20.91 20.66 -26.50
CA ASP A 416 19.92 19.57 -26.47
C ASP A 416 18.50 20.00 -26.89
N GLU A 417 18.28 21.29 -27.19
CA GLU A 417 16.95 21.88 -27.46
C GLU A 417 15.90 21.57 -26.37
N VAL A 418 16.32 21.58 -25.10
CA VAL A 418 15.44 21.21 -23.97
C VAL A 418 14.52 22.36 -23.59
N GLU A 419 13.22 22.05 -23.51
CA GLU A 419 12.19 22.93 -22.99
C GLU A 419 11.61 22.36 -21.68
N PHE A 420 11.44 23.23 -20.68
CA PHE A 420 10.83 22.85 -19.41
C PHE A 420 9.34 22.54 -19.60
N THR A 421 8.89 21.45 -18.99
CA THR A 421 7.50 20.98 -19.04
C THR A 421 6.61 21.69 -18.03
N ASP A 422 7.15 22.09 -16.87
CA ASP A 422 6.43 22.90 -15.89
C ASP A 422 6.45 24.38 -16.29
N GLU A 423 5.26 24.97 -16.45
CA GLU A 423 5.09 26.37 -16.87
C GLU A 423 5.76 27.37 -15.91
N ASN A 424 5.80 27.08 -14.60
CA ASN A 424 6.45 27.98 -13.64
C ASN A 424 7.98 27.90 -13.75
N PHE A 425 8.55 26.69 -13.92
CA PHE A 425 10.00 26.55 -14.14
C PHE A 425 10.43 27.15 -15.47
N LYS A 426 9.63 26.98 -16.52
CA LYS A 426 9.83 27.59 -17.84
C LYS A 426 9.88 29.12 -17.76
N GLN A 427 8.90 29.72 -17.06
CA GLN A 427 8.86 31.17 -16.87
C GLN A 427 10.09 31.68 -16.09
N ILE A 428 10.46 31.02 -14.99
CA ILE A 428 11.64 31.38 -14.19
C ILE A 428 12.91 31.29 -15.05
N TYR A 429 13.06 30.22 -15.83
CA TYR A 429 14.23 30.02 -16.69
C TYR A 429 14.36 31.11 -17.75
N TYR A 430 13.27 31.49 -18.44
CA TYR A 430 13.32 32.56 -19.43
C TYR A 430 13.63 33.93 -18.81
N GLU A 431 13.10 34.23 -17.64
CA GLU A 431 13.44 35.46 -16.91
C GLU A 431 14.91 35.47 -16.49
N ILE A 432 15.47 34.33 -16.06
CA ILE A 432 16.91 34.19 -15.78
C ILE A 432 17.74 34.46 -17.04
N ILE A 433 17.38 33.86 -18.18
CA ILE A 433 18.08 34.11 -19.46
C ILE A 433 18.01 35.59 -19.83
N HIS A 434 16.84 36.21 -19.68
CA HIS A 434 16.65 37.62 -19.97
C HIS A 434 17.58 38.50 -19.12
N GLN A 435 17.69 38.21 -17.82
CA GLN A 435 18.62 38.90 -16.93
C GLN A 435 20.09 38.66 -17.30
N LEU A 436 20.47 37.43 -17.67
CA LEU A 436 21.83 37.13 -18.10
C LEU A 436 22.22 37.89 -19.38
N ASN A 437 21.29 38.04 -20.32
CA ASN A 437 21.51 38.81 -21.54
C ASN A 437 21.63 40.32 -21.31
N GLN A 438 20.94 40.87 -20.30
CA GLN A 438 20.96 42.31 -20.01
C GLN A 438 22.04 42.71 -18.99
N ASN A 439 22.09 42.00 -17.86
CA ASN A 439 22.84 42.39 -16.66
C ASN A 439 24.06 41.48 -16.40
N LYS A 440 24.23 40.40 -17.18
CA LYS A 440 25.31 39.39 -17.03
C LYS A 440 25.36 38.70 -15.67
N SER A 441 24.34 38.85 -14.85
CA SER A 441 24.18 38.20 -13.54
C SER A 441 22.70 38.04 -13.19
N ILE A 442 22.40 37.02 -12.40
CA ILE A 442 21.05 36.71 -11.89
C ILE A 442 20.81 37.49 -10.60
N LEU A 443 19.72 38.25 -10.54
CA LEU A 443 19.27 38.96 -9.35
C LEU A 443 18.14 38.17 -8.69
N VAL A 444 18.45 37.42 -7.63
CA VAL A 444 17.48 36.53 -6.97
C VAL A 444 16.30 37.31 -6.35
N ASP A 445 16.56 38.53 -5.87
CA ASP A 445 15.55 39.38 -5.22
C ASP A 445 14.35 39.73 -6.11
N THR A 446 14.53 39.74 -7.44
CA THR A 446 13.42 39.99 -8.38
C THR A 446 12.44 38.82 -8.44
N PHE A 447 12.92 37.60 -8.17
CA PHE A 447 12.11 36.39 -8.15
C PHE A 447 11.37 36.20 -6.83
N ILE A 448 11.96 36.64 -5.71
CA ILE A 448 11.29 36.65 -4.40
C ILE A 448 10.12 37.64 -4.40
N ASN A 449 10.28 38.79 -5.07
CA ASN A 449 9.26 39.84 -5.17
C ASN A 449 8.48 39.78 -6.49
N HIS A 450 8.39 38.60 -7.10
CA HIS A 450 7.78 38.43 -8.41
C HIS A 450 6.27 38.74 -8.40
N SER A 451 5.73 39.28 -9.49
CA SER A 451 4.32 39.69 -9.60
C SER A 451 3.35 38.49 -9.55
N ASN A 452 3.79 37.33 -10.05
CA ASN A 452 3.12 36.04 -9.86
C ASN A 452 3.46 35.45 -8.48
N THR A 453 2.44 35.34 -7.63
CA THR A 453 2.53 34.81 -6.27
C THR A 453 2.95 33.35 -6.20
N GLU A 454 2.67 32.54 -7.22
CA GLU A 454 3.08 31.13 -7.26
C GLU A 454 4.60 31.01 -7.46
N ILE A 455 5.19 31.82 -8.35
CA ILE A 455 6.64 31.87 -8.59
C ILE A 455 7.37 32.37 -7.35
N ALA A 456 6.88 33.46 -6.74
CA ALA A 456 7.47 34.00 -5.52
C ALA A 456 7.52 32.98 -4.38
N ASN A 457 6.43 32.24 -4.16
CA ASN A 457 6.36 31.17 -3.16
C ASN A 457 7.27 30.00 -3.50
N LEU A 458 7.33 29.58 -4.78
CA LEU A 458 8.17 28.49 -5.23
C LEU A 458 9.66 28.79 -5.02
N VAL A 459 10.10 29.99 -5.41
CA VAL A 459 11.48 30.46 -5.24
C VAL A 459 11.83 30.57 -3.76
N THR A 460 10.95 31.16 -2.95
CA THR A 460 11.15 31.29 -1.50
C THR A 460 11.30 29.91 -0.84
N ASN A 461 10.46 28.94 -1.20
CA ASN A 461 10.58 27.57 -0.70
C ASN A 461 11.89 26.90 -1.10
N ILE A 462 12.35 27.08 -2.35
CA ILE A 462 13.63 26.54 -2.82
C ILE A 462 14.81 27.11 -2.03
N LEU A 463 14.79 28.40 -1.73
CA LEU A 463 15.84 29.08 -0.96
C LEU A 463 15.82 28.63 0.52
N MET A 464 14.64 28.59 1.14
CA MET A 464 14.48 28.15 2.53
C MET A 464 14.84 26.67 2.74
N ASP A 465 14.51 25.80 1.78
CA ASP A 465 14.88 24.39 1.81
C ASP A 465 16.41 24.21 1.84
N ASP A 466 17.17 25.08 1.15
CA ASP A 466 18.63 24.99 1.14
C ASP A 466 19.24 25.46 2.47
N GLU A 467 18.72 26.54 3.05
CA GLU A 467 19.15 27.06 4.36
C GLU A 467 18.94 26.03 5.47
N LYS A 468 17.83 25.29 5.45
CA LYS A 468 17.49 24.23 6.42
C LYS A 468 18.53 23.10 6.47
N HIS A 469 19.28 22.91 5.38
CA HIS A 469 20.30 21.86 5.23
C HIS A 469 21.74 22.41 5.23
N THR A 470 21.96 23.64 5.70
CA THR A 470 23.31 24.15 5.99
C THR A 470 23.82 23.53 7.30
N LEU A 471 24.91 22.76 7.24
CA LEU A 471 25.55 22.20 8.42
C LEU A 471 26.11 23.34 9.28
N SER A 472 25.60 23.49 10.49
CA SER A 472 26.06 24.50 11.44
C SER A 472 27.51 24.26 11.86
N ASP A 473 28.41 25.04 11.27
CA ASP A 473 29.70 25.49 11.81
C ASP A 473 30.64 24.41 12.41
N TRP A 474 30.84 23.31 11.66
CA TRP A 474 31.70 22.18 12.05
C TRP A 474 33.19 22.53 12.13
N LYS A 475 33.60 23.70 11.61
CA LYS A 475 34.95 24.28 11.78
C LYS A 475 35.33 24.43 13.26
N ARG A 476 34.37 24.69 14.16
CA ARG A 476 34.61 24.73 15.62
C ARG A 476 35.00 23.38 16.21
N LYS A 477 34.75 22.27 15.52
CA LYS A 477 35.04 20.90 15.99
C LYS A 477 36.25 20.25 15.30
N ASN A 478 37.08 21.00 14.56
CA ASN A 478 38.24 20.49 13.82
C ASN A 478 37.93 19.35 12.84
N ILE A 479 36.69 19.27 12.34
CA ILE A 479 36.31 18.30 11.30
C ILE A 479 36.33 19.05 9.97
N ILE A 480 37.26 18.67 9.09
CA ILE A 480 37.34 19.20 7.72
C ILE A 480 36.22 18.55 6.90
N THR A 481 35.06 19.19 6.86
CA THR A 481 33.98 18.81 5.94
C THR A 481 34.32 19.35 4.54
N LYS A 482 34.21 18.52 3.50
CA LYS A 482 34.31 19.00 2.11
C LYS A 482 33.27 20.12 1.90
N SER A 483 33.70 21.32 1.52
CA SER A 483 32.79 22.44 1.22
C SER A 483 31.89 22.07 0.04
N LYS A 484 30.59 22.41 0.08
CA LYS A 484 29.66 22.25 -1.05
C LYS A 484 30.18 22.91 -2.33
N GLU A 485 31.02 23.94 -2.20
CA GLU A 485 31.66 24.66 -3.31
C GLU A 485 32.67 23.79 -4.09
N ASN A 486 33.33 22.84 -3.43
CA ASN A 486 34.33 21.97 -4.07
C ASN A 486 33.70 20.91 -4.99
N ASP A 487 32.42 20.58 -4.79
CA ASP A 487 31.67 19.61 -5.59
C ASP A 487 30.64 20.29 -6.51
N LEU A 488 30.65 21.63 -6.62
CA LEU A 488 29.65 22.40 -7.38
C LEU A 488 29.65 22.05 -8.88
N ALA A 489 30.84 21.92 -9.51
CA ALA A 489 30.94 21.50 -10.92
C ALA A 489 30.31 20.13 -11.15
N LYS A 490 30.56 19.19 -10.23
CA LYS A 490 29.99 17.85 -10.29
C LYS A 490 28.48 17.89 -10.10
N MET A 491 27.97 18.69 -9.17
CA MET A 491 26.54 18.84 -8.92
C MET A 491 25.79 19.39 -10.14
N VAL A 492 26.37 20.38 -10.83
CA VAL A 492 25.83 20.95 -12.07
C VAL A 492 25.77 19.88 -13.17
N LEU A 493 26.88 19.18 -13.41
CA LEU A 493 26.94 18.12 -14.44
C LEU A 493 26.01 16.95 -14.13
N ASP A 494 25.92 16.54 -12.87
CA ASP A 494 25.01 15.49 -12.43
C ASP A 494 23.55 15.91 -12.66
N ALA A 495 23.18 17.16 -12.39
CA ALA A 495 21.83 17.65 -12.64
C ALA A 495 21.46 17.60 -14.14
N ILE A 496 22.36 18.08 -15.01
CA ILE A 496 22.19 18.04 -16.47
C ILE A 496 22.09 16.59 -16.97
N TYR A 497 22.99 15.71 -16.54
CA TYR A 497 23.00 14.32 -16.99
C TYR A 497 21.80 13.52 -16.49
N ASN A 498 21.28 13.82 -15.30
CA ASN A 498 20.04 13.20 -14.82
C ASN A 498 18.82 13.68 -15.62
N LEU A 499 18.74 14.98 -15.97
CA LEU A 499 17.68 15.50 -16.83
C LEU A 499 17.72 14.85 -18.23
N ARG A 500 18.89 14.84 -18.88
CA ARG A 500 19.12 14.16 -20.17
C ARG A 500 18.67 12.70 -20.12
N ARG A 501 19.01 11.98 -19.04
CA ARG A 501 18.63 10.57 -18.90
C ARG A 501 17.11 10.38 -18.94
N VAL A 502 16.36 11.21 -18.22
CA VAL A 502 14.90 11.12 -18.18
C VAL A 502 14.30 11.44 -19.54
N LEU A 503 14.78 12.51 -20.20
CA LEU A 503 14.32 12.89 -21.54
C LEU A 503 14.61 11.82 -22.59
N ILE A 504 15.79 11.18 -22.54
CA ILE A 504 16.12 10.04 -23.42
C ILE A 504 15.19 8.86 -23.17
N GLU A 505 14.83 8.60 -21.91
CA GLU A 505 13.90 7.52 -21.57
C GLU A 505 12.49 7.79 -22.09
N GLU A 506 11.99 9.03 -21.97
CA GLU A 506 10.72 9.45 -22.58
C GLU A 506 10.78 9.40 -24.11
N LYS A 507 11.91 9.76 -24.72
CA LYS A 507 12.11 9.68 -26.16
C LYS A 507 12.10 8.23 -26.65
N ILE A 508 12.78 7.32 -25.96
CA ILE A 508 12.76 5.88 -26.26
C ILE A 508 11.32 5.35 -26.12
N ASN A 509 10.62 5.70 -25.05
CA ASN A 509 9.25 5.24 -24.81
C ASN A 509 8.28 5.77 -25.88
N SER A 510 8.38 7.04 -26.28
CA SER A 510 7.55 7.62 -27.34
C SER A 510 7.80 6.99 -28.71
N LEU A 511 9.06 6.67 -29.02
CA LEU A 511 9.43 5.93 -30.25
C LEU A 511 8.90 4.49 -30.26
N ILE A 512 8.86 3.82 -29.09
CA ILE A 512 8.32 2.46 -28.97
C ILE A 512 6.78 2.46 -29.07
N SER A 513 6.10 3.49 -28.56
CA SER A 513 4.63 3.55 -28.54
C SER A 513 3.97 4.02 -29.86
N ASN A 514 4.72 4.67 -30.76
CA ASN A 514 4.19 5.13 -32.04
C ASN A 514 4.19 3.99 -33.08
N GLU A 515 3.06 3.29 -33.20
CA GLU A 515 2.87 2.15 -34.14
C GLU A 515 2.75 2.52 -35.64
N ASN A 516 2.83 3.80 -36.01
CA ASN A 516 2.57 4.30 -37.37
C ASN A 516 3.80 4.86 -38.09
N THR A 517 4.85 4.07 -38.31
CA THR A 517 5.93 4.47 -39.23
C THR A 517 6.30 3.34 -40.19
N ASN A 518 6.36 3.66 -41.48
CA ASN A 518 6.79 2.76 -42.57
C ASN A 518 8.27 2.35 -42.48
N ASP A 519 9.04 2.90 -41.55
CA ASP A 519 10.48 2.67 -41.36
C ASP A 519 10.80 2.10 -39.98
N ARG A 520 10.29 0.89 -39.71
CA ARG A 520 10.50 0.17 -38.43
C ARG A 520 11.99 -0.10 -38.14
N GLU A 521 12.79 -0.24 -39.18
CA GLU A 521 14.24 -0.45 -39.10
C GLU A 521 14.97 0.81 -38.61
N LEU A 522 14.58 1.99 -39.12
CA LEU A 522 15.12 3.29 -38.69
C LEU A 522 14.76 3.60 -37.23
N VAL A 523 13.53 3.23 -36.79
CA VAL A 523 13.10 3.38 -35.39
C VAL A 523 13.94 2.49 -34.46
N LEU A 524 14.23 1.27 -34.87
CA LEU A 524 15.08 0.34 -34.08
C LEU A 524 16.52 0.84 -33.99
N GLU A 525 17.11 1.31 -35.09
CA GLU A 525 18.44 1.91 -35.10
C GLU A 525 18.50 3.15 -34.16
N THR A 526 17.48 4.00 -34.24
CA THR A 526 17.34 5.18 -33.38
C THR A 526 17.25 4.79 -31.90
N VAL A 527 16.46 3.77 -31.55
CA VAL A 527 16.35 3.26 -30.17
C VAL A 527 17.69 2.68 -29.67
N VAL A 528 18.43 1.96 -30.52
CA VAL A 528 19.76 1.44 -30.18
C VAL A 528 20.76 2.57 -29.92
N ASN A 529 20.72 3.63 -30.73
CA ASN A 529 21.57 4.82 -30.54
C ASN A 529 21.26 5.55 -29.23
N TYR A 530 19.98 5.80 -28.92
CA TYR A 530 19.57 6.41 -27.64
C TYR A 530 19.90 5.53 -26.43
N THR A 531 19.80 4.21 -26.57
CA THR A 531 20.18 3.25 -25.52
C THR A 531 21.69 3.30 -25.27
N SER A 532 22.50 3.40 -26.33
CA SER A 532 23.95 3.53 -26.24
C SER A 532 24.36 4.86 -25.56
N LEU A 533 23.64 5.94 -25.88
CA LEU A 533 23.84 7.25 -25.24
C LEU A 533 23.45 7.22 -23.76
N LYS A 534 22.36 6.52 -23.40
CA LYS A 534 21.95 6.27 -22.01
C LYS A 534 23.04 5.53 -21.22
N LEU A 535 23.68 4.53 -21.81
CA LEU A 535 24.79 3.79 -21.18
C LEU A 535 26.00 4.70 -20.90
N ARG A 536 26.39 5.55 -21.87
CA ARG A 536 27.47 6.53 -21.67
C ARG A 536 27.16 7.52 -20.55
N LEU A 537 25.90 7.94 -20.40
CA LEU A 537 25.48 8.81 -19.29
C LEU A 537 25.57 8.10 -17.92
N PHE A 538 25.31 6.79 -17.85
CA PHE A 538 25.47 6.02 -16.61
C PHE A 538 26.94 5.94 -16.16
N GLU A 539 27.86 5.73 -17.10
CA GLU A 539 29.30 5.76 -16.83
C GLU A 539 29.74 7.12 -16.29
N ARG A 540 29.27 8.22 -16.92
CA ARG A 540 29.58 9.59 -16.46
C ARG A 540 29.02 9.92 -15.08
N LEU A 541 27.84 9.39 -14.74
CA LEU A 541 27.23 9.54 -13.41
C LEU A 541 27.89 8.64 -12.33
N ASN A 542 28.94 7.87 -12.66
CA ASN A 542 29.56 6.85 -11.79
C ASN A 542 28.52 5.89 -11.18
N ARG A 543 27.47 5.54 -11.93
CA ARG A 543 26.47 4.58 -11.50
C ARG A 543 26.86 3.20 -12.01
N VAL A 544 26.81 2.21 -11.13
CA VAL A 544 26.99 0.81 -11.52
C VAL A 544 25.83 0.43 -12.42
N VAL A 545 26.13 0.06 -13.67
CA VAL A 545 25.15 -0.38 -14.68
C VAL A 545 24.56 -1.73 -14.29
#